data_AF-A0A519XVU4-F1
#
_entry.id   AF-A0A519XVU4-F1
#
_cell.length_a   1.000
_cell.length_b   1.000
_cell.length_c   1.000
_cell.angle_alpha   90.00
_cell.angle_beta   90.00
_cell.angle_gamma   90.00
#
_symmetry.space_group_name_H-M   'P 1'
#
loop_
_entity.id
_entity.type
_entity.pdbx_description
1 polymer ?
#
loop_
_entity_poly.entity_id
_entity_poly.type
_entity_poly.pdbx_seq_one_letter_code
_entity_poly.pdbx_strand_id
1 'polypeptide(L)'
;RDLMPYVLLNRIERLAFYDRLSPAAVLAQLVAEEPAYELEQLRAYVKRFYQLWSRNQWKRERYAPSFHLDDYNVDPRSWLRFPILSGGFGEELAAL
;
A
#
# COMPACT_ATOMS: atom_id res chain seq x y z
N ARG A 1 -16.74 5.33 6.55
CA ARG A 1 -16.54 5.22 5.08
C ARG A 1 -15.23 4.46 4.90
N ASP A 2 -15.27 3.22 4.43
CA ASP A 2 -14.24 2.22 4.76
C ASP A 2 -13.00 2.21 3.85
N LEU A 3 -13.01 3.02 2.79
CA LEU A 3 -11.88 3.17 1.87
C LEU A 3 -11.57 4.66 1.66
N MET A 4 -10.26 4.95 1.57
CA MET A 4 -9.72 6.22 1.06
C MET A 4 -10.10 6.38 -0.43
N PRO A 5 -9.95 7.58 -1.04
CA PRO A 5 -10.16 7.75 -2.47
C PRO A 5 -9.37 6.71 -3.29
N TYR A 6 -10.01 6.06 -4.25
CA TYR A 6 -9.37 4.98 -5.04
C TYR A 6 -8.13 5.43 -5.79
N VAL A 7 -8.09 6.69 -6.23
CA VAL A 7 -6.90 7.28 -6.88
C VAL A 7 -5.70 7.26 -5.93
N LEU A 8 -5.88 7.71 -4.69
CA LEU A 8 -4.83 7.67 -3.68
C LEU A 8 -4.46 6.24 -3.29
N LEU A 9 -5.43 5.34 -3.20
CA LEU A 9 -5.19 3.93 -2.90
C LEU A 9 -4.26 3.29 -3.95
N ASN A 10 -4.60 3.44 -5.23
CA ASN A 10 -3.81 2.91 -6.33
C ASN A 10 -2.44 3.57 -6.40
N ARG A 11 -2.37 4.88 -6.11
CA ARG A 11 -1.10 5.61 -6.10
C ARG A 11 -0.17 5.10 -5.00
N ILE A 12 -0.69 4.92 -3.78
CA ILE A 12 0.06 4.34 -2.67
C ILE A 12 0.56 2.94 -3.03
N GLU A 13 -0.29 2.09 -3.61
CA GLU A 13 0.09 0.73 -3.98
C GLU A 13 1.25 0.70 -4.99
N ARG A 14 1.18 1.53 -6.03
CA ARG A 14 2.25 1.64 -7.02
C ARG A 14 3.55 2.12 -6.38
N LEU A 15 3.50 3.20 -5.62
CA LEU A 15 4.69 3.73 -4.94
C LEU A 15 5.31 2.70 -3.98
N ALA A 16 4.47 1.96 -3.25
CA ALA A 16 4.91 0.99 -2.25
C ALA A 16 5.51 -0.28 -2.87
N PHE A 17 4.91 -0.84 -3.91
CA PHE A 17 5.26 -2.19 -4.39
C PHE A 17 5.87 -2.22 -5.78
N TYR A 18 5.45 -1.33 -6.67
CA TYR A 18 6.09 -1.17 -7.97
C TYR A 18 7.40 -0.39 -7.83
N ASP A 19 7.33 0.83 -7.27
CA ASP A 19 8.49 1.70 -7.08
C ASP A 19 9.30 1.36 -5.82
N ARG A 20 8.77 0.48 -4.96
CA ARG A 20 9.43 -0.08 -3.75
C ARG A 20 9.86 0.98 -2.72
N LEU A 21 9.07 2.04 -2.59
CA LEU A 21 9.32 3.09 -1.61
C LEU A 21 8.91 2.66 -0.19
N SER A 22 9.66 3.15 0.80
CA SER A 22 9.28 3.02 2.21
C SER A 22 8.04 3.85 2.52
N PRO A 23 7.29 3.57 3.61
CA PRO A 23 6.11 4.35 3.97
C PRO A 23 6.36 5.86 4.06
N ALA A 24 7.55 6.26 4.53
CA ALA A 24 7.92 7.67 4.66
C ALA A 24 8.15 8.34 3.30
N ALA A 25 8.82 7.61 2.38
CA ALA A 25 9.02 8.07 1.01
C ALA A 25 7.69 8.13 0.24
N VAL A 26 6.77 7.18 0.45
CA VAL A 26 5.41 7.24 -0.11
C VAL A 26 4.69 8.49 0.38
N LEU A 27 4.68 8.77 1.69
CA LEU A 27 4.03 9.96 2.24
C LEU A 27 4.64 11.25 1.65
N ALA A 28 5.96 11.35 1.58
CA ALA A 28 6.65 12.50 1.01
C ALA A 28 6.26 12.73 -0.47
N GLN A 29 6.17 11.66 -1.26
CA GLN A 29 5.75 11.74 -2.65
C GLN A 29 4.29 12.21 -2.78
N LEU A 30 3.37 11.67 -1.96
CA LEU A 30 1.97 12.11 -1.98
C LEU A 30 1.81 13.57 -1.61
N VAL A 31 2.54 14.06 -0.61
CA VAL A 31 2.50 15.48 -0.22
C VAL A 31 2.92 16.39 -1.37
N ALA A 32 3.91 15.97 -2.16
CA ALA A 32 4.35 16.72 -3.34
C ALA A 32 3.34 16.66 -4.50
N GLU A 33 2.65 15.54 -4.69
CA GLU A 33 1.72 15.32 -5.80
C GLU A 33 0.31 15.85 -5.54
N GLU A 34 -0.12 15.88 -4.27
CA GLU A 34 -1.51 16.08 -3.88
C GLU A 34 -1.67 17.28 -2.93
N PRO A 35 -1.35 18.52 -3.38
CA PRO A 35 -1.36 19.72 -2.52
C PRO A 35 -2.75 20.12 -2.02
N ALA A 36 -3.81 19.52 -2.57
CA ALA A 36 -5.19 19.73 -2.13
C ALA A 36 -5.55 18.96 -0.85
N TYR A 37 -4.72 18.02 -0.42
CA TYR A 37 -4.93 17.24 0.79
C TYR A 37 -4.05 17.73 1.92
N GLU A 38 -4.60 17.74 3.13
CA GLU A 38 -3.84 18.01 4.35
C GLU A 38 -2.86 16.88 4.64
N LEU A 39 -1.66 17.23 5.14
CA LEU A 39 -0.61 16.26 5.48
C LEU A 39 -1.12 15.14 6.38
N GLU A 40 -1.86 15.49 7.43
CA GLU A 40 -2.38 14.50 8.40
C GLU A 40 -3.41 13.56 7.76
N GLN A 41 -4.14 14.02 6.75
CA GLN A 41 -5.06 13.16 6.00
C GLN A 41 -4.30 12.15 5.14
N LEU A 42 -3.26 12.58 4.42
CA LEU A 42 -2.39 11.69 3.64
C LEU A 42 -1.66 10.69 4.55
N ARG A 43 -1.13 11.16 5.68
CA ARG A 43 -0.49 10.32 6.70
C ARG A 43 -1.45 9.23 7.20
N ALA A 44 -2.70 9.58 7.47
CA ALA A 44 -3.73 8.61 7.89
C ALA A 44 -4.03 7.57 6.80
N TYR A 45 -4.07 7.97 5.53
CA TYR A 45 -4.26 7.05 4.41
C TYR A 45 -3.08 6.09 4.23
N VAL A 46 -1.84 6.58 4.29
CA VAL A 46 -0.63 5.75 4.23
C VAL A 46 -0.62 4.74 5.37
N LYS A 47 -0.84 5.18 6.62
CA LYS A 47 -0.91 4.26 7.79
C LYS A 47 -1.99 3.19 7.58
N ARG A 48 -3.19 3.60 7.17
CA ARG A 48 -4.30 2.68 6.91
C ARG A 48 -3.98 1.68 5.80
N PHE A 49 -3.32 2.10 4.72
CA PHE A 49 -2.92 1.23 3.63
C PHE A 49 -2.01 0.11 4.10
N TYR A 50 -0.88 0.43 4.73
CA TYR A 50 0.12 -0.57 5.14
C TYR A 50 -0.38 -1.50 6.24
N GLN A 51 -1.21 -0.99 7.17
CA GLN A 51 -1.88 -1.82 8.19
C GLN A 51 -2.85 -2.82 7.56
N LEU A 52 -3.70 -2.37 6.62
CA LEU A 52 -4.62 -3.25 5.93
C LEU A 52 -3.89 -4.18 4.97
N TRP A 53 -2.83 -3.73 4.33
CA TRP A 53 -2.00 -4.54 3.45
C TRP A 53 -1.46 -5.75 4.21
N SER A 54 -0.68 -5.52 5.26
CA SER A 54 -0.04 -6.58 6.05
C SER A 54 -1.06 -7.53 6.66
N ARG A 55 -2.10 -7.00 7.33
CA ARG A 55 -3.15 -7.82 7.97
C ARG A 55 -3.91 -8.72 7.01
N ASN A 56 -4.07 -8.31 5.75
CA ASN A 56 -4.85 -9.04 4.76
C ASN A 56 -4.01 -9.88 3.78
N GLN A 57 -2.70 -10.07 4.01
CA GLN A 57 -1.88 -10.92 3.12
C GLN A 57 -2.45 -12.33 2.99
N TRP A 58 -2.93 -12.93 4.09
CA TRP A 58 -3.55 -14.26 4.06
C TRP A 58 -4.76 -14.36 3.11
N LYS A 59 -5.45 -13.25 2.82
CA LYS A 59 -6.54 -13.22 1.85
C LYS A 59 -6.00 -13.31 0.42
N ARG A 60 -4.90 -12.61 0.13
CA ARG A 60 -4.23 -12.63 -1.19
C ARG A 60 -3.67 -14.01 -1.53
N GLU A 61 -3.14 -14.73 -0.53
CA GLU A 61 -2.71 -16.13 -0.68
C GLU A 61 -3.83 -17.09 -1.12
N ARG A 62 -5.09 -16.67 -0.94
CA ARG A 62 -6.29 -17.45 -1.28
C ARG A 62 -7.04 -16.89 -2.48
N TYR A 63 -6.44 -15.99 -3.26
CA TYR A 63 -7.04 -15.53 -4.51
C TYR A 63 -7.22 -16.68 -5.50
N ALA A 64 -8.35 -16.62 -6.21
CA ALA A 64 -8.57 -17.45 -7.39
C ALA A 64 -7.61 -17.02 -8.50
N PRO A 65 -7.26 -17.91 -9.45
CA PRO A 65 -6.50 -17.53 -10.63
C PRO A 65 -7.11 -16.31 -11.33
N SER A 66 -6.28 -15.35 -11.70
CA SER A 66 -6.68 -14.10 -12.34
C SER A 66 -5.74 -13.75 -13.49
N PHE A 67 -6.20 -12.93 -14.43
CA PHE A 67 -5.38 -12.46 -15.54
C PHE A 67 -4.47 -11.31 -15.10
N HIS A 68 -3.23 -11.32 -15.59
CA HIS A 68 -2.30 -10.22 -15.44
C HIS A 68 -2.50 -9.23 -16.59
N LEU A 69 -2.85 -7.99 -16.29
CA LEU A 69 -3.21 -6.95 -17.28
C LEU A 69 -2.27 -5.73 -17.25
N ASP A 70 -1.76 -5.38 -16.07
CA ASP A 70 -0.89 -4.23 -15.84
C ASP A 70 0.59 -4.65 -15.74
N ASP A 71 1.50 -3.68 -15.64
CA ASP A 71 2.94 -3.91 -15.47
C ASP A 71 3.30 -4.66 -14.16
N TYR A 72 2.36 -4.72 -13.21
CA TYR A 72 2.50 -5.47 -11.96
C TYR A 72 1.14 -6.00 -11.46
N ASN A 73 1.19 -6.94 -10.52
CA ASN A 73 0.00 -7.37 -9.79
C ASN A 73 0.34 -7.65 -8.32
N VAL A 74 -0.69 -7.96 -7.54
CA VAL A 74 -0.59 -8.23 -6.10
C VAL A 74 -0.76 -9.71 -5.75
N ASP A 75 -0.71 -10.60 -6.74
CA ASP A 75 -0.87 -12.03 -6.53
C ASP A 75 0.46 -12.64 -6.04
N PRO A 76 0.48 -13.27 -4.84
CA PRO A 76 1.69 -13.86 -4.28
C PRO A 76 2.24 -15.05 -5.07
N ARG A 77 1.43 -15.68 -5.94
CA ARG A 77 1.87 -16.79 -6.79
C ARG A 77 2.52 -16.34 -8.09
N SER A 78 2.39 -15.06 -8.45
CA SER A 78 3.03 -14.50 -9.64
C SER A 78 4.05 -13.43 -9.28
N TRP A 79 3.62 -12.18 -9.09
CA TRP A 79 4.53 -11.03 -9.04
C TRP A 79 4.96 -10.65 -7.61
N LEU A 80 4.02 -10.49 -6.67
CA LEU A 80 4.29 -9.89 -5.36
C LEU A 80 4.24 -10.89 -4.20
N ARG A 81 5.37 -11.55 -3.93
CA ARG A 81 5.52 -12.41 -2.75
C ARG A 81 5.72 -11.55 -1.50
N PHE A 82 4.77 -11.63 -0.56
CA PHE A 82 4.83 -10.94 0.72
C PHE A 82 4.49 -11.91 1.86
N PRO A 83 5.21 -11.88 3.00
CA PRO A 83 5.00 -12.85 4.07
C PRO A 83 3.65 -12.62 4.79
N ILE A 84 2.91 -13.71 5.04
CA ILE A 84 1.64 -13.67 5.78
C ILE A 84 1.85 -13.13 7.20
N LEU A 85 2.90 -13.59 7.86
CA LEU A 85 3.33 -13.13 9.17
C LEU A 85 4.48 -12.13 8.98
N SER A 86 4.27 -10.89 9.36
CA SER A 86 5.23 -9.80 9.20
C SER A 86 5.16 -8.86 10.40
N GLY A 87 6.16 -7.98 10.55
CA GLY A 87 6.13 -6.89 11.55
C GLY A 87 5.07 -5.81 11.28
N GLY A 88 4.28 -5.93 10.21
CA GLY A 88 3.16 -5.03 9.93
C GLY A 88 3.55 -3.58 9.66
N PHE A 89 4.82 -3.32 9.33
CA PHE A 89 5.41 -1.98 9.21
C PHE A 89 5.34 -1.17 10.52
N GLY A 90 5.32 -1.83 11.69
CA GLY A 90 5.08 -1.16 12.97
C GLY A 90 6.05 -0.02 13.28
N GLU A 91 7.35 -0.24 13.05
CA GLU A 91 8.40 0.76 13.30
C GLU A 91 8.34 1.89 12.26
N GLU A 92 8.18 1.55 10.99
CA GLU A 92 8.12 2.50 9.89
C GLU A 92 6.90 3.42 10.01
N LEU A 93 5.75 2.87 10.39
CA LEU A 93 4.51 3.64 10.59
C LEU A 93 4.52 4.47 11.89
N ALA A 94 5.29 4.07 12.90
CA ALA A 94 5.50 4.87 14.10
C ALA A 94 6.41 6.08 13.81
N ALA A 95 7.35 5.95 12.87
CA ALA A 95 8.25 7.01 12.43
C ALA A 95 7.63 7.99 11.41
N LEU A 96 6.43 7.71 10.89
CA LEU A 96 5.66 8.62 10.04
C LEU A 96 5.09 9.78 10.85
#